data_AF-A0A538PSC6-F1
#
_entry.id   AF-A0A538PSC6-F1
#
_cell.length_a   1.000
_cell.length_b   1.000
_cell.length_c   1.000
_cell.angle_alpha   90.00
_cell.angle_beta   90.00
_cell.angle_gamma   90.00
#
_symmetry.space_group_name_H-M   'P 1'
#
loop_
_entity.id
_entity.type
_entity.pdbx_description
1 polymer ?
#
loop_
_entity_poly.entity_id
_entity_poly.type
_entity_poly.pdbx_seq_one_letter_code
_entity_poly.pdbx_strand_id
1 'polypeptide(L)'
;MPEETVWYKYRLFGEWQWVSIAMLVGFWAFPFVFLLSRWTKRIVPSLVFFAVWQLVFHWLDLYWNVMPSYDWLSSAQEGHQVLTGPLTGSILDHHVGFSLLDLTVWFGLIGVLLFGIGRNLRGNLIPIKDPTLGLSLAHENL
;
A
#
# COMPACT_ATOMS: atom_id res chain seq x y z
N MET A 1 3.14 5.57 -28.10
CA MET A 1 3.86 4.31 -27.85
C MET A 1 2.85 3.31 -27.28
N PRO A 2 2.51 2.22 -28.00
CA PRO A 2 1.40 1.33 -27.64
C PRO A 2 1.59 0.56 -26.33
N GLU A 3 2.82 0.20 -25.98
CA GLU A 3 3.15 -0.66 -24.84
C GLU A 3 2.77 -0.05 -23.48
N GLU A 4 2.91 1.26 -23.30
CA GLU A 4 2.58 1.95 -22.05
C GLU A 4 1.07 2.04 -21.81
N THR A 5 0.27 2.04 -22.90
CA THR A 5 -1.19 2.18 -22.80
C THR A 5 -1.86 0.93 -22.23
N VAL A 6 -1.21 -0.23 -22.29
CA VAL A 6 -1.79 -1.51 -21.82
C VAL A 6 -1.95 -1.51 -20.31
N TRP A 7 -0.95 -1.02 -19.58
CA TRP A 7 -0.98 -0.99 -18.12
C TRP A 7 -2.11 -0.09 -17.57
N TYR A 8 -2.30 1.08 -18.20
CA TYR A 8 -3.38 2.01 -17.84
C TYR A 8 -4.76 1.45 -18.16
N LYS A 9 -4.92 0.72 -19.26
CA LYS A 9 -6.22 0.14 -19.63
C LYS A 9 -6.74 -0.77 -18.52
N TYR A 10 -5.92 -1.67 -17.97
CA TYR A 10 -6.38 -2.61 -16.94
C TYR A 10 -6.86 -1.95 -15.64
N ARG A 11 -6.51 -0.67 -15.41
CA ARG A 11 -6.73 0.04 -14.14
C ARG A 11 -7.69 1.21 -14.24
N LEU A 12 -7.90 1.75 -15.45
CA LEU A 12 -8.83 2.85 -15.71
C LEU A 12 -10.22 2.38 -16.12
N PHE A 13 -10.39 1.11 -16.49
CA PHE A 13 -11.66 0.52 -16.89
C PHE A 13 -12.12 -0.54 -15.89
N GLY A 14 -13.44 -0.79 -15.83
CA GLY A 14 -14.04 -1.76 -14.90
C GLY A 14 -14.08 -1.26 -13.44
N GLU A 15 -14.09 -2.19 -12.48
CA GLU A 15 -14.14 -1.86 -11.05
C GLU A 15 -12.81 -1.29 -10.52
N TRP A 16 -11.70 -1.64 -11.16
CA TRP A 16 -10.34 -1.19 -10.79
C TRP A 16 -10.16 0.34 -10.84
N GLN A 17 -11.01 1.06 -11.58
CA GLN A 17 -11.02 2.53 -11.59
C GLN A 17 -11.31 3.11 -10.19
N TRP A 18 -12.19 2.47 -9.42
CA TRP A 18 -12.57 2.93 -8.09
C TRP A 18 -11.42 2.76 -7.11
N VAL A 19 -10.66 1.67 -7.25
CA VAL A 19 -9.43 1.46 -6.47
C VAL A 19 -8.39 2.51 -6.83
N SER A 20 -8.23 2.84 -8.12
CA SER A 20 -7.32 3.91 -8.57
C SER A 20 -7.66 5.28 -7.94
N ILE A 21 -8.95 5.64 -7.92
CA ILE A 21 -9.44 6.88 -7.27
C ILE A 21 -9.24 6.81 -5.76
N ALA A 22 -9.54 5.67 -5.14
CA ALA A 22 -9.36 5.45 -3.70
C ALA A 22 -7.90 5.59 -3.29
N MET A 23 -6.95 5.13 -4.09
CA MET A 23 -5.53 5.35 -3.84
C MET A 23 -5.17 6.83 -3.95
N LEU A 24 -5.57 7.52 -5.02
CA LEU A 24 -5.28 8.96 -5.16
C LEU A 24 -5.77 9.75 -3.94
N VAL A 25 -6.98 9.48 -3.48
CA VAL A 25 -7.58 10.18 -2.34
C VAL A 25 -7.00 9.69 -1.02
N GLY A 26 -6.95 8.38 -0.79
CA GLY A 26 -6.65 7.79 0.50
C GLY A 26 -5.16 7.58 0.78
N PHE A 27 -4.34 7.29 -0.23
CA PHE A 27 -2.88 7.18 -0.06
C PHE A 27 -2.22 8.56 -0.06
N TRP A 28 -2.61 9.42 -1.00
CA TRP A 28 -2.00 10.75 -1.16
C TRP A 28 -2.81 11.86 -0.49
N ALA A 29 -4.01 12.20 -1.00
CA ALA A 29 -4.67 13.46 -0.64
C ALA A 29 -5.01 13.55 0.85
N PHE A 30 -5.60 12.51 1.42
CA PHE A 30 -6.06 12.47 2.80
C PHE A 30 -4.88 12.59 3.79
N PRO A 31 -3.85 11.73 3.75
CA PRO A 31 -2.70 11.87 4.64
C PRO A 31 -1.95 13.18 4.41
N PHE A 32 -1.83 13.63 3.16
CA PHE A 32 -1.15 14.87 2.83
C PHE A 32 -1.83 16.09 3.48
N VAL A 33 -3.14 16.25 3.29
CA VAL A 33 -3.88 17.42 3.82
C VAL A 33 -3.87 17.41 5.35
N PHE A 34 -4.10 16.26 5.98
CA PHE A 34 -4.15 16.18 7.44
C PHE A 34 -2.77 16.36 8.10
N LEU A 35 -1.73 15.78 7.50
CA LEU A 35 -0.35 15.97 7.94
C LEU A 35 0.25 17.29 7.44
N LEU A 36 -0.45 18.14 6.69
CA LEU A 36 0.10 19.45 6.32
C LEU A 36 0.21 20.36 7.54
N SER A 37 -0.77 20.27 8.45
CA SER A 37 -0.81 21.04 9.68
C SER A 37 0.31 20.63 10.64
N ARG A 38 1.00 21.64 11.20
CA ARG A 38 2.01 21.45 12.26
C ARG A 38 1.46 20.75 13.50
N TRP A 39 0.21 21.03 13.85
CA TRP A 39 -0.42 20.48 15.06
C TRP A 39 -0.56 18.97 14.99
N THR A 40 -1.03 18.45 13.85
CA THR A 40 -1.19 17.01 13.61
C THR A 40 0.13 16.26 13.78
N LYS A 41 1.25 16.86 13.35
CA LYS A 41 2.59 16.25 13.45
C LYS A 41 3.17 16.22 14.86
N ARG A 42 2.59 16.94 15.83
CA ARG A 42 3.06 16.95 17.23
C ARG A 42 2.26 15.99 18.12
N ILE A 43 1.16 15.44 17.61
CA ILE A 43 0.27 14.56 18.35
C ILE A 43 0.62 13.11 17.99
N VAL A 44 1.28 12.40 18.92
CA VAL A 44 1.72 11.00 18.70
C VAL A 44 0.58 10.07 18.27
N PRO A 45 -0.62 10.08 18.90
CA PRO A 45 -1.74 9.26 18.44
C PRO A 45 -2.13 9.50 16.98
N SER A 46 -2.04 10.75 16.51
CA SER A 46 -2.35 11.08 15.12
C SER A 46 -1.29 10.53 14.16
N LEU A 47 -0.01 10.66 14.52
CA LEU A 47 1.08 10.06 13.74
C LEU A 47 0.99 8.54 13.67
N VAL A 48 0.64 7.87 14.77
CA VAL A 48 0.45 6.41 14.80
C VAL A 48 -0.72 6.01 13.90
N PHE A 49 -1.85 6.73 13.96
CA PHE A 49 -2.98 6.49 13.06
C PHE A 49 -2.57 6.62 11.59
N PHE A 50 -1.90 7.71 11.22
CA PHE A 50 -1.47 7.91 9.82
C PHE A 50 -0.37 6.93 9.39
N ALA A 51 0.49 6.47 10.30
CA ALA A 51 1.47 5.43 10.00
C ALA A 51 0.80 4.10 9.68
N VAL A 52 -0.17 3.66 10.50
CA VAL A 52 -0.94 2.43 10.24
C VAL A 52 -1.78 2.57 8.97
N TRP A 53 -2.42 3.73 8.78
CA TRP A 53 -3.17 4.05 7.57
C TRP A 53 -2.29 3.93 6.31
N GLN A 54 -1.10 4.52 6.33
CA GLN A 54 -0.15 4.42 5.22
C GLN A 54 0.31 2.98 4.97
N LEU A 55 0.50 2.17 6.00
CA LEU A 55 0.81 0.75 5.82
C LEU A 55 -0.33 -0.02 5.12
N VAL A 56 -1.59 0.26 5.47
CA VAL A 56 -2.76 -0.35 4.81
C VAL A 56 -2.86 0.10 3.35
N PHE A 57 -2.72 1.40 3.07
CA PHE A 57 -2.76 1.89 1.69
C PHE A 57 -1.54 1.45 0.87
N HIS A 58 -0.39 1.25 1.49
CA HIS A 58 0.78 0.69 0.82
C HIS A 58 0.56 -0.77 0.43
N TRP A 59 -0.10 -1.55 1.29
CA TRP A 59 -0.55 -2.90 0.90
C TRP A 59 -1.55 -2.85 -0.27
N LEU A 60 -2.51 -1.93 -0.23
CA LEU A 60 -3.47 -1.74 -1.32
C LEU A 60 -2.80 -1.30 -2.63
N ASP A 61 -1.76 -0.46 -2.56
CA ASP A 61 -0.95 -0.04 -3.72
C ASP A 61 -0.23 -1.24 -4.36
N LEU A 62 0.41 -2.08 -3.54
CA LEU A 62 1.02 -3.33 -4.03
C LEU A 62 -0.02 -4.26 -4.66
N TYR A 63 -1.19 -4.39 -4.02
CA TYR A 63 -2.29 -5.20 -4.53
C TYR A 63 -2.79 -4.68 -5.88
N TRP A 64 -3.03 -3.38 -6.00
CA TRP A 64 -3.44 -2.72 -7.23
C TRP A 64 -2.37 -2.75 -8.33
N ASN A 65 -1.09 -2.82 -7.96
CA ASN A 65 -0.01 -2.96 -8.93
C ASN A 65 0.00 -4.38 -9.54
N VAL A 66 -0.26 -5.43 -8.76
CA VAL A 66 -0.14 -6.83 -9.23
C VAL A 66 -1.46 -7.38 -9.79
N MET A 67 -2.56 -7.24 -9.04
CA MET A 67 -3.79 -8.01 -9.28
C MET A 67 -4.54 -7.71 -10.58
N PRO A 68 -4.65 -6.44 -11.06
CA PRO A 68 -5.30 -6.20 -12.35
C PRO A 68 -4.62 -6.98 -13.47
N SER A 69 -3.29 -7.07 -13.45
CA SER A 69 -2.57 -7.80 -14.50
C SER A 69 -2.79 -9.31 -14.44
N TYR A 70 -3.11 -9.85 -13.27
CA TYR A 70 -3.46 -11.27 -13.09
C TYR A 70 -4.91 -11.58 -13.48
N ASP A 71 -5.87 -10.75 -13.05
CA ASP A 71 -7.30 -10.90 -13.35
C ASP A 71 -7.60 -10.87 -14.85
N TRP A 72 -7.00 -9.93 -15.58
CA TRP A 72 -7.11 -9.85 -17.04
C TRP A 72 -6.38 -10.99 -17.78
N LEU A 73 -5.43 -11.68 -17.12
CA LEU A 73 -4.71 -12.82 -17.70
C LEU A 73 -5.45 -14.14 -17.48
N SER A 74 -6.02 -14.35 -16.29
CA SER A 74 -6.76 -15.57 -15.94
C SER A 74 -8.03 -15.71 -16.79
N SER A 75 -8.73 -14.62 -17.09
CA SER A 75 -9.90 -14.60 -17.98
C SER A 75 -9.59 -14.99 -19.43
N ALA A 76 -8.33 -14.84 -19.88
CA ALA A 76 -7.90 -15.25 -21.22
C ALA A 76 -7.69 -16.78 -21.34
N GLN A 77 -7.62 -17.51 -20.23
CA GLN A 77 -7.22 -18.92 -20.21
C GLN A 77 -8.39 -19.91 -20.39
N GLU A 78 -9.65 -19.48 -20.23
CA GLU A 78 -10.83 -20.36 -20.30
C GLU A 78 -11.52 -20.44 -21.68
N GLY A 79 -11.14 -19.64 -22.68
CA GLY A 79 -11.74 -19.78 -24.01
C GLY A 79 -11.14 -18.88 -25.08
N HIS A 80 -10.40 -19.49 -26.02
CA HIS A 80 -9.87 -18.89 -27.25
C HIS A 80 -8.96 -17.66 -27.07
N GLN A 81 -7.69 -17.81 -27.46
CA GLN A 81 -6.68 -16.76 -27.49
C GLN A 81 -7.11 -15.60 -28.40
N VAL A 82 -7.71 -14.57 -27.82
CA VAL A 82 -7.76 -13.26 -28.44
C VAL A 82 -7.27 -12.28 -27.40
N LEU A 83 -6.47 -11.33 -27.86
CA LEU A 83 -5.93 -10.19 -27.13
C LEU A 83 -7.08 -9.32 -26.58
N THR A 84 -7.81 -9.82 -25.60
CA THR A 84 -8.94 -9.13 -24.96
C THR A 84 -8.39 -8.29 -23.82
N GLY A 85 -7.71 -7.21 -24.19
CA GLY A 85 -7.59 -6.08 -23.27
C GLY A 85 -8.98 -5.47 -22.99
N PRO A 86 -9.07 -4.47 -22.13
CA PRO A 86 -10.33 -3.84 -21.72
C PRO A 86 -11.13 -3.19 -22.85
N LEU A 87 -10.56 -3.10 -24.05
CA LEU A 87 -11.17 -2.54 -25.25
C LEU A 87 -11.82 -3.61 -26.15
N THR A 88 -11.58 -4.89 -25.86
CA THR A 88 -12.04 -6.04 -26.66
C THR A 88 -12.75 -7.10 -25.81
N GLY A 89 -12.55 -7.12 -24.49
CA GLY A 89 -13.22 -8.00 -23.53
C GLY A 89 -14.40 -7.36 -22.78
N SER A 90 -15.20 -8.19 -22.11
CA SER A 90 -16.28 -7.77 -21.21
C SER A 90 -15.72 -7.16 -19.92
N ILE A 91 -15.90 -5.85 -19.74
CA ILE A 91 -15.51 -5.13 -18.52
C ILE A 91 -16.34 -5.51 -17.29
N LEU A 92 -17.47 -6.22 -17.46
CA LEU A 92 -18.36 -6.61 -16.37
C LEU A 92 -17.89 -7.87 -15.65
N ASP A 93 -17.07 -8.69 -16.30
CA ASP A 93 -16.57 -9.95 -15.72
C ASP A 93 -15.32 -9.73 -14.83
N HIS A 94 -14.70 -8.55 -14.94
CA HIS A 94 -13.47 -8.19 -14.24
C HIS A 94 -13.81 -7.41 -12.96
N HIS A 95 -13.81 -8.12 -11.84
CA HIS A 95 -14.22 -7.61 -10.54
C HIS A 95 -13.05 -7.63 -9.55
N VAL A 96 -13.09 -6.76 -8.54
CA VAL A 96 -12.07 -6.75 -7.49
C VAL A 96 -12.30 -7.92 -6.53
N GLY A 97 -11.66 -9.06 -6.80
CA GLY A 97 -11.78 -10.26 -5.98
C GLY A 97 -10.76 -10.28 -4.83
N PHE A 98 -11.15 -9.83 -3.63
CA PHE A 98 -10.32 -10.03 -2.43
C PHE A 98 -10.46 -11.46 -1.91
N SER A 99 -9.36 -12.18 -1.82
CA SER A 99 -9.34 -13.51 -1.19
C SER A 99 -8.92 -13.42 0.27
N LEU A 100 -9.48 -14.31 1.10
CA LEU A 100 -8.97 -14.53 2.46
C LEU A 100 -7.49 -14.93 2.43
N LEU A 101 -7.04 -15.61 1.37
CA LEU A 101 -5.65 -15.99 1.19
C LEU A 101 -4.74 -14.76 1.18
N ASP A 102 -5.13 -13.69 0.48
CA ASP A 102 -4.34 -12.46 0.36
C ASP A 102 -4.09 -11.83 1.74
N LEU A 103 -5.11 -11.83 2.60
CA LEU A 103 -4.99 -11.35 3.97
C LEU A 103 -4.09 -12.26 4.80
N THR A 104 -4.29 -13.58 4.74
CA THR A 104 -3.48 -14.52 5.55
C THR A 104 -2.00 -14.48 5.20
N VAL A 105 -1.66 -14.37 3.92
CA VAL A 105 -0.27 -14.26 3.46
C VAL A 105 0.34 -12.97 3.98
N TRP A 106 -0.38 -11.85 3.88
CA TRP A 106 0.12 -10.56 4.34
C TRP A 106 0.34 -10.51 5.85
N PHE A 107 -0.63 -10.99 6.65
CA PHE A 107 -0.47 -11.11 8.10
C PHE A 107 0.66 -12.08 8.47
N GLY A 108 0.82 -13.18 7.73
CA GLY A 108 1.93 -14.11 7.92
C GLY A 108 3.29 -13.45 7.74
N LEU A 109 3.48 -12.69 6.65
CA LEU A 109 4.73 -11.98 6.37
C LEU A 109 5.04 -10.90 7.41
N ILE A 110 4.02 -10.12 7.82
CA ILE A 110 4.18 -9.13 8.90
C ILE A 110 4.54 -9.81 10.21
N GLY A 111 3.90 -10.93 10.54
CA GLY A 111 4.20 -11.69 11.74
C GLY A 111 5.65 -12.17 11.78
N VAL A 112 6.16 -12.70 10.67
CA VAL A 112 7.57 -13.11 10.55
C VAL A 112 8.52 -11.92 10.69
N LEU A 113 8.21 -10.79 10.04
CA LEU A 113 9.00 -9.57 10.14
C LEU A 113 9.06 -9.04 11.58
N LEU A 114 7.90 -8.91 12.23
CA LEU A 114 7.80 -8.45 13.62
C LEU A 114 8.50 -9.40 14.59
N PHE A 115 8.41 -10.71 14.36
CA PHE A 115 9.16 -11.70 15.13
C PHE A 115 10.68 -11.51 14.98
N GLY A 116 11.16 -11.32 13.76
CA GLY A 116 12.57 -11.05 13.47
C GLY A 116 13.08 -9.77 14.13
N ILE A 117 12.34 -8.67 13.96
CA ILE A 117 12.66 -7.38 14.60
C ILE A 117 12.63 -7.51 16.13
N GLY A 118 11.58 -8.10 16.70
CA GLY A 118 11.45 -8.29 18.14
C GLY A 118 12.57 -9.13 18.75
N ARG A 119 13.10 -10.11 18.01
CA ARG A 119 14.27 -10.89 18.44
C ARG A 119 15.55 -10.03 18.52
N ASN A 120 15.69 -9.06 17.61
CA ASN A 120 16.84 -8.16 17.55
C ASN A 120 16.76 -6.98 18.55
N LEU A 121 15.57 -6.60 19.01
CA LEU A 121 15.35 -5.48 19.93
C LEU A 121 15.51 -5.81 21.43
N ARG A 122 16.32 -6.82 21.80
CA ARG A 122 16.49 -7.27 23.19
C ARG A 122 17.55 -6.51 24.01
N GLY A 123 18.32 -5.64 23.36
CA GLY A 123 19.39 -4.85 24.00
C GLY A 123 18.94 -3.48 24.47
N ASN A 124 19.91 -2.62 24.80
CA ASN A 124 19.65 -1.22 25.11
C ASN A 124 19.02 -0.53 23.90
N LEU A 125 17.80 -0.01 24.06
CA LEU A 125 17.05 0.68 23.00
C LEU A 125 17.49 2.14 22.80
N ILE A 126 18.36 2.64 23.68
CA ILE A 126 19.00 3.94 23.57
C ILE A 126 20.53 3.75 23.50
N PRO A 127 21.24 4.54 22.68
CA PRO A 127 22.68 4.38 22.51
C PRO A 127 23.44 5.03 23.67
N ILE A 128 23.60 4.31 24.79
CA ILE A 128 24.23 4.84 26.03
C ILE A 128 25.67 5.35 25.81
N LYS A 129 26.39 4.84 24.80
CA LYS A 129 27.78 5.22 24.48
C LYS A 129 27.90 6.39 23.49
N ASP A 130 26.80 6.95 23.02
CA ASP A 130 26.81 8.05 22.07
C ASP A 130 27.12 9.40 22.77
N PRO A 131 28.20 10.11 22.39
CA PRO A 131 28.54 11.40 22.98
C PRO A 131 27.49 12.49 22.73
N THR A 132 26.63 12.33 21.71
CA THR A 132 25.59 13.31 21.36
C THR A 132 24.24 13.06 22.06
N LEU A 133 24.11 11.97 22.82
CA LEU A 133 22.84 11.56 23.45
C LEU A 133 22.24 12.68 24.33
N GLY A 134 23.08 13.38 25.10
CA GLY A 134 22.63 14.48 25.95
C GLY A 134 22.00 15.63 25.16
N LEU A 135 22.56 15.95 23.98
CA LEU A 135 22.05 16.99 23.10
C LEU A 135 20.72 16.57 22.45
N SER A 136 20.57 15.29 22.08
CA SER A 136 19.32 14.76 21.53
C SER A 136 18.19 14.72 22.55
N LEU A 137 18.48 14.37 23.80
CA LEU A 137 17.48 14.35 24.88
C LEU A 137 17.03 15.75 25.29
N ALA A 138 17.93 16.74 25.20
CA ALA A 138 17.63 18.14 25.45
C ALA A 138 16.97 18.85 24.25
N HIS A 139 16.82 18.17 23.10
CA HIS A 139 16.24 18.78 21.91
C HIS A 139 14.73 18.95 22.06
N GLU A 140 14.29 20.21 22.13
CA GLU A 140 12.89 20.59 22.01
C GLU A 140 12.63 21.20 20.63
N ASN A 141 11.57 20.74 19.97
CA ASN A 141 11.15 21.27 18.68
C ASN A 141 10.18 22.43 18.96
N LEU A 142 10.70 23.65 19.11
CA LEU A 142 9.90 24.86 19.40
C LEU A 142 8.83 25.10 18.34
#